data_AF-A0A482UM17-F1
#
_entry.id   AF-A0A482UM17-F1
#
_cell.length_a   1.000
_cell.length_b   1.000
_cell.length_c   1.000
_cell.angle_alpha   90.00
_cell.angle_beta   90.00
_cell.angle_gamma   90.00
#
_symmetry.space_group_name_H-M   'P 1'
#
loop_
_entity.id
_entity.type
_entity.pdbx_description
1 polymer ?
#
loop_
_entity_poly.entity_id
_entity_poly.type
_entity_poly.pdbx_seq_one_letter_code
_entity_poly.pdbx_strand_id
1 'polypeptide(L)'
;MTALTFLTFAGLAAAQYSNSVGGALPAGIDAPMTSGFSNPTVQPSRGGAAICVSGHVPVMASAENVMFNFSIPANESDVTDTFLKYITQGSTFAQSIMGGMHNVSGNYSIGATLCMPANGTIPSSVQLLTHGIGFDRYYWDFAAGYSYVDYAIEQGYATFSYDRLGVG
;
A
#
# COMPACT_ATOMS: atom_id res chain seq x y z
N MET A 1 -54.25 24.34 -20.69
CA MET A 1 -53.19 23.47 -21.25
C MET A 1 -51.86 24.10 -20.90
N THR A 2 -51.26 23.70 -19.79
CA THR A 2 -49.99 24.24 -19.28
C THR A 2 -49.11 23.03 -19.00
N ALA A 3 -48.08 22.85 -19.82
CA ALA A 3 -47.18 21.72 -19.76
C ALA A 3 -46.22 21.87 -18.57
N LEU A 4 -46.25 20.91 -17.64
CA LEU A 4 -45.24 20.76 -16.60
C LEU A 4 -43.99 20.13 -17.23
N THR A 5 -42.89 20.87 -17.26
CA THR A 5 -41.59 20.37 -17.67
C THR A 5 -40.92 19.71 -16.46
N PHE A 6 -40.84 18.38 -16.46
CA PHE A 6 -40.07 17.64 -15.45
C PHE A 6 -38.58 17.74 -15.81
N LEU A 7 -37.81 18.48 -14.99
CA LEU A 7 -36.35 18.39 -14.99
C LEU A 7 -35.95 17.07 -14.31
N THR A 8 -35.43 16.13 -15.09
CA THR A 8 -34.80 14.91 -14.59
C THR A 8 -33.41 15.26 -14.05
N PHE A 9 -33.24 15.20 -12.73
CA PHE A 9 -31.91 15.14 -12.12
C PHE A 9 -31.27 13.80 -12.51
N ALA A 10 -30.20 13.85 -13.32
CA ALA A 10 -29.34 12.71 -13.53
C ALA A 10 -28.63 12.41 -12.20
N GLY A 11 -29.06 11.37 -11.50
CA GLY A 11 -28.38 10.89 -10.31
C GLY A 11 -26.96 10.45 -10.68
N LEU A 12 -25.96 10.93 -9.95
CA LEU A 12 -24.67 10.26 -9.93
C LEU A 12 -24.91 8.84 -9.40
N ALA A 13 -24.82 7.85 -10.29
CA ALA A 13 -24.73 6.47 -9.87
C ALA A 13 -23.39 6.35 -9.13
N ALA A 14 -23.43 6.29 -7.80
CA ALA A 14 -22.34 5.72 -7.03
C ALA A 14 -22.18 4.29 -7.51
N ALA A 15 -21.15 4.03 -8.32
CA ALA A 15 -20.81 2.68 -8.73
C ALA A 15 -20.63 1.85 -7.44
N GLN A 16 -21.48 0.86 -7.23
CA GLN A 16 -21.35 -0.06 -6.11
C GLN A 16 -20.10 -0.92 -6.37
N TYR A 17 -18.95 -0.47 -5.88
CA TYR A 17 -17.74 -1.27 -5.87
C TYR A 17 -17.92 -2.39 -4.85
N SER A 18 -18.07 -3.62 -5.36
CA SER A 18 -18.06 -4.83 -4.56
C SER A 18 -16.74 -4.91 -3.78
N ASN A 19 -16.81 -5.32 -2.51
CA ASN A 19 -15.66 -5.56 -1.61
C ASN A 19 -14.72 -6.70 -2.07
N SER A 20 -14.70 -7.02 -3.36
CA SER A 20 -13.85 -8.05 -3.94
C SER A 20 -12.47 -7.48 -4.25
N VAL A 21 -11.45 -8.11 -3.70
CA VAL A 21 -10.08 -7.98 -4.20
C VAL A 21 -10.08 -8.45 -5.67
N GLY A 22 -9.74 -7.57 -6.62
CA GLY A 22 -9.63 -7.91 -8.04
C GLY A 22 -10.90 -7.77 -8.90
N GLY A 23 -11.73 -6.75 -8.65
CA GLY A 23 -12.84 -6.41 -9.55
C GLY A 23 -12.35 -5.90 -10.92
N ALA A 24 -12.99 -6.35 -12.01
CA ALA A 24 -12.75 -5.82 -13.34
C ALA A 24 -13.11 -4.32 -13.41
N LEU A 25 -12.37 -3.55 -14.20
CA LEU A 25 -12.66 -2.14 -14.41
C LEU A 25 -14.03 -1.97 -15.08
N PRO A 26 -14.87 -1.01 -14.62
CA PRO A 26 -16.06 -0.61 -15.35
C PRO A 26 -15.74 -0.17 -16.77
N ALA A 27 -16.67 -0.38 -17.71
CA ALA A 27 -16.50 0.00 -19.11
C ALA A 27 -16.27 1.52 -19.25
N GLY A 28 -15.25 1.91 -20.02
CA GLY A 28 -14.94 3.32 -20.31
C GLY A 28 -13.96 4.00 -19.34
N ILE A 29 -13.34 3.25 -18.44
CA ILE A 29 -12.28 3.75 -17.56
C ILE A 29 -10.91 3.32 -18.09
N ASP A 30 -10.03 4.27 -18.36
CA ASP A 30 -8.66 3.99 -18.79
C ASP A 30 -7.78 3.61 -17.58
N ALA A 31 -7.11 2.47 -17.69
CA ALA A 31 -6.15 2.04 -16.68
C ALA A 31 -4.87 2.90 -16.72
N PRO A 32 -4.23 3.16 -15.58
CA PRO A 32 -2.88 3.75 -15.57
C PRO A 32 -1.89 2.88 -16.35
N MET A 33 -0.83 3.49 -16.88
CA MET A 33 0.24 2.74 -17.54
C MET A 33 0.87 1.74 -16.57
N THR A 34 1.11 0.53 -17.05
CA THR A 34 1.77 -0.55 -16.30
C THR A 34 3.29 -0.57 -16.46
N SER A 35 3.84 0.38 -17.24
CA SER A 35 5.28 0.49 -17.47
C SER A 35 6.05 0.64 -16.15
N GLY A 36 7.17 -0.07 -16.04
CA GLY A 36 7.98 -0.13 -14.82
C GLY A 36 7.53 -1.18 -13.80
N PHE A 37 6.35 -1.78 -13.96
CA PHE A 37 5.91 -2.92 -13.14
C PHE A 37 6.11 -4.25 -13.86
N SER A 38 6.57 -5.24 -13.10
CA SER A 38 6.55 -6.65 -13.49
C SER A 38 5.32 -7.34 -12.89
N ASN A 39 4.68 -8.22 -13.68
CA ASN A 39 3.42 -8.89 -13.36
C ASN A 39 2.31 -7.93 -12.87
N PRO A 40 1.99 -6.88 -13.65
CA PRO A 40 1.04 -5.87 -13.21
C PRO A 40 -0.39 -6.42 -13.14
N THR A 41 -1.10 -6.08 -12.06
CA THR A 41 -2.55 -6.21 -11.94
C THR A 41 -3.17 -4.82 -11.89
N VAL A 42 -4.39 -4.70 -12.42
CA VAL A 42 -5.16 -3.47 -12.37
C VAL A 42 -6.43 -3.72 -11.59
N GLN A 43 -6.72 -2.86 -10.62
CA GLN A 43 -7.89 -2.96 -9.77
C GLN A 43 -8.35 -1.58 -9.31
N PRO A 44 -9.64 -1.39 -8.99
CA PRO A 44 -10.07 -0.22 -8.25
C PRO A 44 -9.46 -0.23 -6.84
N SER A 45 -9.28 0.96 -6.28
CA SER A 45 -9.14 1.19 -4.84
C SER A 45 -10.36 0.70 -4.07
N ARG A 46 -10.25 0.53 -2.75
CA ARG A 46 -11.34 -0.07 -1.94
C ARG A 46 -12.63 0.75 -1.91
N GLY A 47 -12.55 2.07 -1.91
CA GLY A 47 -13.70 2.97 -2.06
C GLY A 47 -13.98 3.34 -3.52
N GLY A 48 -13.07 3.05 -4.44
CA GLY A 48 -13.28 3.13 -5.88
C GLY A 48 -13.11 4.52 -6.48
N ALA A 49 -12.52 5.47 -5.75
CA ALA A 49 -12.19 6.79 -6.29
C ALA A 49 -10.99 6.72 -7.24
N ALA A 50 -10.13 5.71 -7.07
CA ALA A 50 -8.91 5.49 -7.85
C ALA A 50 -8.92 4.18 -8.63
N ILE A 51 -8.23 4.19 -9.79
CA ILE A 51 -7.75 2.98 -10.44
C ILE A 51 -6.27 2.78 -10.13
N CYS A 52 -5.93 1.59 -9.68
CA CYS A 52 -4.62 1.23 -9.18
C CYS A 52 -3.96 0.17 -10.05
N VAL A 53 -2.67 0.34 -10.32
CA VAL A 53 -1.79 -0.68 -10.88
C VAL A 53 -0.90 -1.19 -9.75
N SER A 54 -0.94 -2.48 -9.49
CA SER A 54 -0.06 -3.16 -8.54
C SER A 54 0.88 -4.11 -9.25
N GLY A 55 2.10 -4.29 -8.77
CA GLY A 55 3.05 -5.24 -9.33
C GLY A 55 4.37 -5.16 -8.58
N HIS A 56 5.45 -5.62 -9.20
CA HIS A 56 6.78 -5.51 -8.60
C HIS A 56 7.69 -4.58 -9.38
N VAL A 57 8.48 -3.78 -8.66
CA VAL A 57 9.45 -2.83 -9.19
C VAL A 57 10.86 -3.22 -8.73
N PRO A 58 11.86 -3.30 -9.62
CA PRO A 58 13.24 -3.57 -9.24
C PRO A 58 13.87 -2.35 -8.57
N VAL A 59 14.56 -2.57 -7.45
CA VAL A 59 15.27 -1.54 -6.70
C VAL A 59 16.68 -2.01 -6.37
N MET A 60 17.67 -1.21 -6.75
CA MET A 60 19.04 -1.39 -6.30
C MET A 60 19.22 -0.58 -5.01
N ALA A 61 19.55 -1.26 -3.92
CA ALA A 61 19.67 -0.63 -2.61
C ALA A 61 20.93 -1.13 -1.89
N SER A 62 21.57 -0.22 -1.13
CA SER A 62 22.67 -0.52 -0.21
C SER A 62 22.48 0.27 1.07
N ALA A 63 22.70 -0.36 2.22
CA ALA A 63 22.63 0.29 3.52
C ALA A 63 23.49 -0.44 4.57
N GLU A 64 24.03 0.32 5.53
CA GLU A 64 24.59 -0.26 6.75
C GLU A 64 23.46 -0.61 7.72
N ASN A 65 23.27 -1.90 7.97
CA ASN A 65 22.24 -2.41 8.87
C ASN A 65 22.88 -3.03 10.12
N VAL A 66 22.14 -3.03 11.21
CA VAL A 66 22.54 -3.77 12.41
C VAL A 66 22.38 -5.26 12.14
N MET A 67 23.47 -6.02 12.27
CA MET A 67 23.40 -7.47 12.31
C MET A 67 22.98 -7.89 13.71
N PHE A 68 21.91 -8.68 13.84
CA PHE A 68 21.50 -9.22 15.13
C PHE A 68 22.20 -10.56 15.40
N ASN A 69 22.94 -10.64 16.51
CA ASN A 69 23.45 -11.89 17.04
C ASN A 69 22.37 -12.57 17.88
N PHE A 70 21.31 -13.01 17.21
CA PHE A 70 20.12 -13.59 17.82
C PHE A 70 19.93 -15.03 17.34
N SER A 71 19.92 -15.97 18.29
CA SER A 71 19.58 -17.37 18.02
C SER A 71 18.06 -17.53 17.97
N ILE A 72 17.56 -18.21 16.93
CA ILE A 72 16.13 -18.50 16.79
C ILE A 72 15.65 -19.28 18.04
N PRO A 73 14.58 -18.85 18.72
CA PRO A 73 14.04 -19.54 19.89
C PRO A 73 13.66 -20.99 19.58
N ALA A 74 13.94 -21.92 20.50
CA ALA A 74 13.76 -23.35 20.25
C ALA A 74 12.31 -23.83 20.44
N ASN A 75 11.48 -23.06 21.15
CA ASN A 75 10.10 -23.40 21.48
C ASN A 75 9.27 -22.14 21.80
N GLU A 76 7.96 -22.33 21.97
CA GLU A 76 6.99 -21.23 22.21
C GLU A 76 7.22 -20.45 23.52
N SER A 77 7.77 -21.11 24.55
CA SER A 77 8.10 -20.43 25.81
C SER A 77 9.25 -19.45 25.60
N ASP A 78 10.28 -19.86 24.84
CA ASP A 78 11.42 -19.00 24.48
C ASP A 78 11.00 -17.86 23.55
N VAL A 79 10.04 -18.08 22.64
CA VAL A 79 9.45 -17.00 21.80
C VAL A 79 8.75 -15.97 22.69
N THR A 80 7.92 -16.43 23.63
CA THR A 80 7.18 -15.57 24.56
C THR A 80 8.14 -14.74 25.42
N ASP A 81 9.14 -15.38 26.02
CA ASP A 81 10.16 -14.70 26.82
C ASP A 81 10.98 -13.69 26.00
N THR A 82 11.34 -14.04 24.76
CA THR A 82 12.01 -13.11 23.82
C THR A 82 11.16 -11.86 23.58
N PHE A 83 9.86 -12.03 23.29
CA PHE A 83 8.97 -10.91 23.05
C PHE A 83 8.82 -10.03 24.31
N LEU A 84 8.62 -10.64 25.48
CA LEU A 84 8.57 -9.93 26.76
C LEU A 84 9.85 -9.12 27.01
N LYS A 85 11.02 -9.72 26.80
CA LYS A 85 12.31 -9.03 26.90
C LYS A 85 12.42 -7.86 25.93
N TYR A 86 11.87 -7.97 24.72
CA TYR A 86 11.92 -6.90 23.74
C TYR A 86 10.99 -5.71 24.08
N ILE A 87 9.76 -5.97 24.55
CA ILE A 87 8.78 -4.91 24.81
C ILE A 87 8.87 -4.30 26.21
N THR A 88 9.53 -4.96 27.16
CA THR A 88 9.63 -4.48 28.54
C THR A 88 10.43 -3.18 28.60
N GLN A 89 9.83 -2.14 29.19
CA GLN A 89 10.49 -0.84 29.35
C GLN A 89 11.77 -0.97 30.19
N GLY A 90 12.86 -0.36 29.70
CA GLY A 90 14.17 -0.41 30.36
C GLY A 90 14.94 -1.71 30.15
N SER A 91 14.41 -2.67 29.38
CA SER A 91 15.14 -3.86 29.00
C SER A 91 16.36 -3.52 28.14
N THR A 92 17.47 -4.20 28.40
CA THR A 92 18.71 -4.11 27.59
C THR A 92 18.75 -5.13 26.46
N PHE A 93 17.65 -5.88 26.25
CA PHE A 93 17.63 -7.01 25.32
C PHE A 93 17.96 -6.59 23.89
N ALA A 94 17.34 -5.53 23.38
CA ALA A 94 17.57 -5.03 22.02
C ALA A 94 19.05 -4.70 21.79
N GLN A 95 19.72 -4.06 22.76
CA GLN A 95 21.15 -3.78 22.68
C GLN A 95 22.00 -5.05 22.80
N SER A 96 21.61 -6.01 23.65
CA SER A 96 22.37 -7.24 23.91
C SER A 96 22.52 -8.14 22.68
N ILE A 97 21.59 -8.03 21.73
CA ILE A 97 21.59 -8.81 20.49
C ILE A 97 22.21 -8.04 19.31
N MET A 98 22.68 -6.80 19.49
CA MET A 98 23.34 -6.05 18.41
C MET A 98 24.75 -6.61 18.19
N GLY A 99 24.97 -7.29 17.06
CA GLY A 99 26.24 -7.87 16.64
C GLY A 99 27.15 -6.93 15.84
N GLY A 100 26.80 -5.64 15.74
CA GLY A 100 27.53 -4.63 14.97
C GLY A 100 26.85 -4.25 13.66
N MET A 101 27.50 -3.37 12.89
CA MET A 101 27.01 -2.90 11.59
C MET A 101 27.51 -3.80 10.47
N HIS A 102 26.66 -4.05 9.49
CA HIS A 102 26.97 -4.83 8.30
C HIS A 102 26.40 -4.13 7.06
N ASN A 103 27.23 -3.92 6.05
CA ASN A 103 26.75 -3.37 4.78
C ASN A 103 25.97 -4.43 4.00
N VAL A 104 24.72 -4.13 3.67
CA VAL A 104 23.85 -5.00 2.86
C VAL A 104 23.57 -4.27 1.57
N SER A 105 23.88 -4.91 0.44
CA SER A 105 23.65 -4.37 -0.90
C SER A 105 23.11 -5.45 -1.81
N GLY A 106 22.17 -5.07 -2.69
CA GLY A 106 21.57 -6.01 -3.63
C GLY A 106 20.63 -5.33 -4.62
N ASN A 107 20.15 -6.15 -5.56
CA ASN A 107 19.01 -5.81 -6.40
C ASN A 107 17.80 -6.59 -5.87
N TYR A 108 16.75 -5.87 -5.52
CA TYR A 108 15.56 -6.41 -4.89
C TYR A 108 14.35 -6.15 -5.77
N SER A 109 13.35 -7.01 -5.66
CA SER A 109 12.05 -6.81 -6.30
C SER A 109 11.05 -6.51 -5.19
N ILE A 110 10.59 -5.26 -5.09
CA ILE A 110 9.59 -4.87 -4.09
C ILE A 110 8.23 -4.76 -4.74
N GLY A 111 7.19 -5.14 -4.01
CA GLY A 111 5.85 -4.88 -4.48
C GLY A 111 5.49 -3.40 -4.31
N ALA A 112 4.72 -2.86 -5.25
CA ALA A 112 4.28 -1.48 -5.25
C ALA A 112 2.90 -1.32 -5.91
N THR A 113 2.24 -0.21 -5.60
CA THR A 113 0.95 0.18 -6.17
C THR A 113 0.93 1.66 -6.49
N LEU A 114 0.64 1.99 -7.76
CA LEU A 114 0.34 3.35 -8.22
C LEU A 114 -1.17 3.49 -8.40
N CYS A 115 -1.79 4.50 -7.81
CA CYS A 115 -3.20 4.80 -7.99
C CYS A 115 -3.41 6.18 -8.59
N MET A 116 -4.28 6.27 -9.60
CA MET A 116 -4.66 7.51 -10.27
C MET A 116 -6.19 7.72 -10.23
N PRO A 117 -6.67 8.97 -10.36
CA PRO A 117 -8.10 9.25 -10.30
C PRO A 117 -8.89 8.45 -11.34
N ALA A 118 -9.94 7.73 -10.91
CA ALA A 118 -10.74 6.91 -11.81
C ALA A 118 -11.55 7.75 -12.80
N ASN A 119 -11.82 9.02 -12.47
CA ASN A 119 -12.51 9.96 -13.35
C ASN A 119 -11.62 10.58 -14.44
N GLY A 120 -10.35 10.15 -14.56
CA GLY A 120 -9.41 10.65 -15.56
C GLY A 120 -8.85 12.04 -15.28
N THR A 121 -9.13 12.62 -14.10
CA THR A 121 -8.55 13.91 -13.71
C THR A 121 -7.03 13.78 -13.59
N ILE A 122 -6.30 14.76 -14.12
CA ILE A 122 -4.85 14.80 -14.00
C ILE A 122 -4.48 15.20 -12.56
N PRO A 123 -3.78 14.35 -11.80
CA PRO A 123 -3.39 14.68 -10.43
C PRO A 123 -2.33 15.78 -10.41
N SER A 124 -2.34 16.62 -9.36
CA SER A 124 -1.38 17.72 -9.19
C SER A 124 0.02 17.22 -8.83
N SER A 125 0.11 16.14 -8.06
CA SER A 125 1.35 15.46 -7.69
C SER A 125 1.08 14.02 -7.27
N VAL A 126 2.16 13.25 -7.08
CA VAL A 126 2.11 11.88 -6.55
C VAL A 126 2.60 11.91 -5.09
N GLN A 127 1.81 11.39 -4.17
CA GLN A 127 2.22 11.18 -2.79
C GLN A 127 2.90 9.80 -2.64
N LEU A 128 4.12 9.79 -2.10
CA LEU A 128 4.84 8.56 -1.78
C LEU A 128 4.44 8.07 -0.39
N LEU A 129 3.86 6.88 -0.31
CA LEU A 129 3.27 6.35 0.91
C LEU A 129 4.09 5.18 1.47
N THR A 130 4.64 5.37 2.67
CA THR A 130 5.43 4.37 3.40
C THR A 130 4.63 3.81 4.56
N HIS A 131 4.45 2.49 4.61
CA HIS A 131 3.75 1.83 5.72
C HIS A 131 4.64 1.70 6.99
N GLY A 132 3.98 1.45 8.12
CA GLY A 132 4.61 1.17 9.42
C GLY A 132 5.11 -0.26 9.58
N ILE A 133 5.67 -0.58 10.75
CA ILE A 133 6.11 -1.96 11.09
C ILE A 133 4.90 -2.89 11.15
N GLY A 134 5.02 -4.10 10.58
CA GLY A 134 3.96 -5.12 10.61
C GLY A 134 2.90 -4.97 9.52
N PHE A 135 3.09 -4.04 8.59
CA PHE A 135 2.21 -3.79 7.46
C PHE A 135 2.98 -3.84 6.13
N ASP A 136 2.25 -3.69 5.03
CA ASP A 136 2.71 -3.61 3.66
C ASP A 136 2.02 -2.43 2.94
N ARG A 137 2.14 -2.36 1.61
CA ARG A 137 1.48 -1.32 0.79
C ARG A 137 -0.04 -1.21 0.99
N TYR A 138 -0.74 -2.27 1.39
CA TYR A 138 -2.20 -2.29 1.49
C TYR A 138 -2.72 -1.56 2.72
N TYR A 139 -1.86 -1.19 3.67
CA TYR A 139 -2.23 -0.35 4.81
C TYR A 139 -2.96 0.94 4.41
N TRP A 140 -2.57 1.52 3.27
CA TRP A 140 -3.12 2.79 2.78
C TRP A 140 -4.47 2.65 2.07
N ASP A 141 -4.87 1.43 1.71
CA ASP A 141 -6.11 1.10 1.01
C ASP A 141 -6.72 -0.19 1.58
N PHE A 142 -7.02 -0.15 2.89
CA PHE A 142 -7.38 -1.34 3.66
C PHE A 142 -8.81 -1.82 3.39
N ALA A 143 -9.78 -0.92 3.43
CA ALA A 143 -11.20 -1.21 3.22
C ALA A 143 -11.97 0.04 2.75
N ALA A 144 -13.17 -0.15 2.19
CA ALA A 144 -14.05 0.97 1.83
C ALA A 144 -14.35 1.83 3.06
N GLY A 145 -14.25 3.15 2.93
CA GLY A 145 -14.34 4.11 4.05
C GLY A 145 -13.08 4.20 4.93
N TYR A 146 -12.06 3.37 4.68
CA TYR A 146 -10.76 3.36 5.36
C TYR A 146 -9.61 3.32 4.35
N SER A 147 -9.72 4.12 3.29
CA SER A 147 -8.71 4.26 2.25
C SER A 147 -8.18 5.68 2.23
N TYR A 148 -6.91 5.85 2.60
CA TYR A 148 -6.22 7.11 2.41
C TYR A 148 -5.95 7.38 0.93
N VAL A 149 -5.80 6.32 0.13
CA VAL A 149 -5.69 6.41 -1.33
C VAL A 149 -6.90 7.14 -1.91
N ASP A 150 -8.12 6.73 -1.56
CA ASP A 150 -9.33 7.39 -2.03
C ASP A 150 -9.39 8.86 -1.59
N TYR A 151 -9.11 9.13 -0.31
CA TYR A 151 -9.07 10.50 0.21
C TYR A 151 -8.08 11.38 -0.56
N ALA A 152 -6.85 10.90 -0.78
CA ALA A 152 -5.82 11.65 -1.52
C ALA A 152 -6.26 11.96 -2.96
N ILE A 153 -6.93 11.01 -3.60
CA ILE A 153 -7.45 11.13 -4.97
C ILE A 153 -8.55 12.16 -5.05
N GLU A 154 -9.47 12.18 -4.08
CA GLU A 154 -10.51 13.22 -3.96
C GLU A 154 -9.91 14.62 -3.72
N GLN A 155 -8.74 14.70 -3.09
CA GLN A 155 -7.99 15.96 -2.93
C GLN A 155 -7.12 16.31 -4.16
N GLY A 156 -7.19 15.54 -5.24
CA GLY A 156 -6.47 15.83 -6.49
C GLY A 156 -5.03 15.34 -6.54
N TYR A 157 -4.67 14.36 -5.71
CA TYR A 157 -3.35 13.72 -5.69
C TYR A 157 -3.41 12.26 -6.15
N ALA A 158 -2.40 11.82 -6.88
CA ALA A 158 -2.14 10.39 -7.07
C ALA A 158 -1.35 9.85 -5.88
N THR A 159 -1.31 8.53 -5.72
CA THR A 159 -0.54 7.88 -4.66
C THR A 159 0.33 6.77 -5.21
N PHE A 160 1.52 6.63 -4.64
CA PHE A 160 2.42 5.49 -4.87
C PHE A 160 2.81 4.89 -3.52
N SER A 161 2.32 3.68 -3.24
CA SER A 161 2.64 2.92 -2.02
C SER A 161 3.52 1.73 -2.39
N TYR A 162 4.45 1.36 -1.51
CA TYR A 162 5.39 0.26 -1.76
C TYR A 162 5.69 -0.52 -0.49
N ASP A 163 6.10 -1.78 -0.65
CA ASP A 163 6.59 -2.60 0.45
C ASP A 163 8.03 -2.26 0.73
N ARG A 164 8.33 -1.96 1.99
CA ARG A 164 9.72 -1.83 2.45
C ARG A 164 10.42 -3.19 2.33
N LEU A 165 11.74 -3.17 2.14
CA LEU A 165 12.53 -4.40 2.11
C LEU A 165 12.32 -5.24 3.39
N GLY A 166 12.03 -6.53 3.21
CA GLY A 166 11.79 -7.47 4.30
C GLY A 166 10.33 -7.67 4.68
N VAL A 167 9.38 -7.01 4.01
CA VAL A 167 7.92 -7.25 4.14
C VAL A 167 7.26 -7.29 2.76
N GLY A 168 6.03 -7.78 2.69
CA GLY A 168 5.24 -7.93 1.46
C GLY A 168 5.00 -9.36 1.02
#